data_AF-D4YV94-F1
#
_entry.id   AF-D4YV94-F1
#
_cell.length_a   1.000
_cell.length_b   1.000
_cell.length_c   1.000
_cell.angle_alpha   90.00
_cell.angle_beta   90.00
_cell.angle_gamma   90.00
#
_symmetry.space_group_name_H-M   'P 1'
#
loop_
_entity.id
_entity.type
_entity.pdbx_description
1 polymer ?
#
loop_
_entity_poly.entity_id
_entity_poly.type
_entity_poly.pdbx_seq_one_letter_code
_entity_poly.pdbx_strand_id
1 'polypeptide(L)'
;MAGSISVTTQQQSQVFAINATANTPEKAKVEANAVAEAFKAQIPKIMNVNNVTIVAPATNGKQTSPNVKLFTLAGFVIGLILSFAIVLIKEMSNTTVRDDDYLTETLGLTNLGQIAHFHVASSFKINSGRKSNKRRRV
;
A
#
# COMPACT_ATOMS: atom_id res chain seq x y z
N MET A 1 -7.35 0.12 30.60
CA MET A 1 -6.29 1.08 31.00
C MET A 1 -5.00 0.29 31.08
N ALA A 2 -4.19 0.35 30.03
CA ALA A 2 -2.86 -0.24 30.02
C ALA A 2 -2.04 0.58 29.03
N GLY A 3 -1.77 1.83 29.41
CA GLY A 3 -0.75 2.59 28.71
C GLY A 3 0.59 1.96 29.02
N SER A 4 1.41 1.67 28.01
CA SER A 4 2.75 1.14 28.25
C SER A 4 3.66 2.27 28.72
N ILE A 5 4.17 2.14 29.95
CA ILE A 5 5.19 3.04 30.51
C ILE A 5 6.54 2.35 30.37
N SER A 6 7.52 3.03 29.79
CA SER A 6 8.89 2.54 29.68
C SER A 6 9.86 3.58 30.24
N VAL A 7 10.90 3.08 30.91
CA VAL A 7 12.00 3.89 31.43
C VAL A 7 13.26 3.47 30.69
N THR A 8 13.97 4.43 30.12
CA THR A 8 15.21 4.20 29.39
C THR A 8 16.31 5.05 29.98
N THR A 9 17.49 4.46 30.13
CA THR A 9 18.71 5.15 30.58
C THR A 9 19.75 5.06 29.48
N GLN A 10 20.54 6.12 29.33
CA GLN A 10 21.69 6.09 28.44
C GLN A 10 22.91 5.58 29.22
N GLN A 11 23.76 4.78 28.58
CA GLN A 11 25.01 4.32 29.19
C GLN A 11 25.86 5.53 29.57
N GLN A 12 26.38 5.51 30.80
CA GLN A 12 27.17 6.61 31.39
C GLN A 12 26.40 7.93 31.59
N SER A 13 25.06 7.90 31.59
CA SER A 13 24.23 9.07 31.84
C SER A 13 23.47 8.98 33.17
N GLN A 14 23.37 10.11 33.87
CA GLN A 14 22.50 10.26 35.04
C GLN A 14 21.08 10.72 34.65
N VAL A 15 20.75 10.66 33.36
CA VAL A 15 19.45 11.07 32.82
C VAL A 15 18.59 9.84 32.53
N PHE A 16 17.38 9.87 33.07
CA PHE A 16 16.32 8.88 32.84
C PHE A 16 15.29 9.48 31.88
N ALA A 17 14.92 8.73 30.85
CA ALA A 17 13.82 9.05 29.95
C ALA A 17 12.61 8.19 30.32
N ILE A 18 11.48 8.82 30.61
CA ILE A 18 10.20 8.15 30.89
C ILE A 18 9.30 8.37 29.68
N ASN A 19 8.83 7.29 29.06
CA ASN A 19 7.90 7.32 27.95
C ASN A 19 6.58 6.66 28.38
N ALA A 20 5.45 7.28 28.07
CA ALA A 20 4.13 6.70 28.27
C ALA A 20 3.38 6.69 26.94
N THR A 21 2.76 5.56 26.60
CA THR A 21 1.91 5.42 25.42
C THR A 21 0.47 5.24 25.88
N ALA A 22 -0.45 6.08 25.41
CA ALA A 22 -1.87 6.00 25.76
C ALA A 22 -2.75 6.21 24.52
N ASN A 23 -4.06 6.02 24.70
CA ASN A 23 -5.06 6.16 23.62
C ASN A 23 -5.14 7.60 23.08
N THR A 24 -4.86 8.60 23.91
CA THR A 24 -4.85 10.01 23.51
C THR A 24 -3.55 10.69 23.95
N PRO A 25 -3.05 11.67 23.18
CA PRO A 25 -1.80 12.37 23.52
C PRO A 25 -1.88 13.11 24.86
N GLU A 26 -3.06 13.63 25.21
CA GLU A 26 -3.29 14.29 26.50
C GLU A 26 -3.17 13.31 27.68
N LYS A 27 -3.76 12.12 27.56
CA LYS A 27 -3.64 11.10 28.62
C LYS A 27 -2.20 10.63 28.78
N ALA A 28 -1.50 10.39 27.67
CA ALA A 28 -0.09 10.00 27.70
C ALA A 28 0.78 11.06 28.38
N LYS A 29 0.52 12.35 28.10
CA LYS A 29 1.21 13.47 28.74
C LYS A 29 0.97 13.51 30.25
N VAL A 30 -0.29 13.40 30.67
CA VAL A 30 -0.66 13.43 32.10
C VAL A 30 -0.05 12.24 32.83
N GLU A 31 -0.11 11.04 32.26
CA GLU A 31 0.48 9.83 32.83
C GLU A 31 2.01 9.96 32.95
N ALA A 32 2.71 10.43 31.90
CA ALA A 32 4.16 10.60 31.94
C ALA A 32 4.61 11.62 33.00
N ASN A 33 3.92 12.77 33.10
CA ASN A 33 4.22 13.79 34.09
C ASN A 33 3.94 13.29 35.52
N ALA A 34 2.82 12.61 35.75
CA ALA A 34 2.48 12.05 37.05
C ALA A 34 3.53 11.01 37.52
N VAL A 35 3.99 10.15 36.60
CA VAL A 35 5.07 9.19 36.89
C VAL A 35 6.39 9.91 37.19
N ALA A 36 6.72 10.96 36.45
CA ALA A 36 7.94 11.74 36.69
C ALA A 36 7.91 12.46 38.05
N GLU A 37 6.76 12.97 38.47
CA GLU A 37 6.58 13.57 39.81
C GLU A 37 6.71 12.52 40.92
N ALA A 38 6.07 11.36 40.76
CA ALA A 38 6.19 10.25 41.71
C ALA A 38 7.64 9.76 41.81
N PHE A 39 8.35 9.67 40.69
CA PHE A 39 9.76 9.29 40.63
C PHE A 39 10.65 10.30 41.36
N LYS A 40 10.45 11.61 41.13
CA LYS A 40 11.18 12.67 41.83
C LYS A 40 10.99 12.60 43.35
N ALA A 41 9.80 12.23 43.82
CA ALA A 41 9.51 12.14 45.25
C ALA A 41 10.08 10.89 45.93
N GLN A 42 10.21 9.77 45.20
CA GLN A 42 10.65 8.49 45.78
C GLN A 42 12.14 8.20 45.62
N ILE A 43 12.75 8.60 44.50
CA ILE A 43 14.16 8.26 44.21
C ILE A 43 15.17 8.75 45.25
N PRO A 44 15.08 9.99 45.77
CA PRO A 44 16.02 10.45 46.79
C PRO A 44 16.02 9.55 48.03
N LYS A 45 14.87 8.94 48.37
CA LYS A 45 14.70 8.07 49.55
C LYS A 45 15.31 6.68 49.37
N ILE A 46 15.34 6.18 48.14
CA ILE A 46 15.77 4.80 47.83
C ILE A 46 17.25 4.78 47.45
N MET A 47 17.70 5.79 46.70
CA MET A 47 19.05 5.82 46.09
C MET A 47 20.00 6.80 46.78
N ASN A 48 19.56 7.53 47.82
CA ASN A 48 20.33 8.55 48.55
C ASN A 48 21.02 9.55 47.60
N VAL A 49 20.28 10.00 46.57
CA VAL A 49 20.76 10.96 45.57
C VAL A 49 20.17 12.35 45.81
N ASN A 50 20.97 13.37 45.53
CA ASN A 50 20.59 14.77 45.75
C ASN A 50 20.11 15.43 44.44
N ASN A 51 19.18 16.38 44.54
CA ASN A 51 18.78 17.30 43.48
C ASN A 51 18.18 16.67 42.20
N VAL A 52 17.28 15.69 42.35
CA VAL A 52 16.50 15.15 41.21
C VAL A 52 15.57 16.23 40.65
N THR A 53 15.77 16.58 39.38
CA THR A 53 14.98 17.60 38.67
C THR A 53 14.45 17.04 37.36
N ILE A 54 13.22 17.42 37.02
CA ILE A 54 12.63 17.11 35.73
C ILE A 54 13.26 18.07 34.71
N VAL A 55 14.18 17.55 33.90
CA VAL A 55 14.90 18.34 32.89
C VAL A 55 13.96 18.80 31.77
N ALA A 56 13.03 17.93 31.38
CA ALA A 56 12.02 18.22 30.37
C ALA A 56 10.67 17.62 30.78
N PRO A 57 9.60 18.44 30.93
CA PRO A 57 8.26 17.93 31.17
C PRO A 57 7.71 17.24 29.91
N ALA A 58 6.80 16.29 30.08
CA ALA A 58 6.13 15.63 28.97
C ALA A 58 5.25 16.63 28.21
N THR A 59 5.34 16.57 26.89
CA THR A 59 4.51 17.36 25.96
C THR A 59 3.51 16.45 25.26
N ASN A 60 2.60 17.01 24.47
CA ASN A 60 1.67 16.20 23.69
C ASN A 60 2.46 15.38 22.66
N GLY A 61 2.40 14.06 22.80
CA GLY A 61 3.09 13.13 21.92
C GLY A 61 2.49 13.08 20.51
N LYS A 62 3.28 12.58 19.55
CA LYS A 62 2.80 12.21 18.22
C LYS A 62 2.26 10.78 18.24
N GLN A 63 1.34 10.49 17.33
CA GLN A 63 0.83 9.13 17.14
C GLN A 63 1.98 8.21 16.71
N THR A 64 2.28 7.20 17.53
CA THR A 64 3.35 6.22 17.29
C THR A 64 2.85 4.98 16.54
N SER A 65 1.54 4.72 16.59
CA SER A 65 0.88 3.57 15.97
C SER A 65 -0.55 3.90 15.50
N PRO A 66 -1.07 3.28 14.44
CA PRO A 66 -0.40 2.38 13.50
C PRO A 66 0.37 3.14 12.40
N ASN A 67 1.49 2.57 11.94
CA ASN A 67 2.27 3.11 10.82
C ASN A 67 1.53 2.88 9.49
N VAL A 68 0.60 3.78 9.16
CA VAL A 68 -0.21 3.72 7.94
C VAL A 68 0.60 3.45 6.67
N LYS A 69 1.80 4.04 6.53
CA LYS A 69 2.68 3.80 5.37
C LYS A 69 3.07 2.34 5.20
N LEU A 70 3.43 1.65 6.29
CA LEU A 70 3.82 0.24 6.26
C LEU A 70 2.61 -0.64 5.92
N PHE A 71 1.47 -0.39 6.55
CA PHE A 71 0.25 -1.16 6.28
C PHE A 71 -0.29 -0.93 4.86
N THR A 72 -0.23 0.28 4.34
CA THR A 72 -0.60 0.58 2.95
C THR A 72 0.33 -0.10 1.96
N LEU A 73 1.64 -0.08 2.21
CA LEU A 73 2.61 -0.78 1.35
C LEU A 73 2.39 -2.30 1.38
N ALA A 74 2.19 -2.87 2.58
CA ALA A 74 1.88 -4.29 2.73
C ALA A 74 0.59 -4.67 2.00
N GLY A 75 -0.47 -3.87 2.15
CA GLY A 75 -1.74 -4.06 1.44
C GLY A 75 -1.59 -3.98 -0.09
N PHE A 76 -0.77 -3.06 -0.59
CA PHE A 76 -0.48 -2.94 -2.02
C PHE A 76 0.21 -4.19 -2.57
N VAL A 77 1.25 -4.69 -1.87
CA VAL A 77 1.97 -5.91 -2.28
C VAL A 77 1.05 -7.12 -2.27
N ILE A 78 0.23 -7.28 -1.22
CA ILE A 78 -0.74 -8.37 -1.13
C ILE A 78 -1.77 -8.27 -2.26
N GLY A 79 -2.30 -7.07 -2.53
CA GLY A 79 -3.26 -6.83 -3.61
C GLY A 79 -2.69 -7.16 -5.00
N LEU A 80 -1.41 -6.84 -5.24
CA LEU A 80 -0.72 -7.19 -6.48
C LEU A 80 -0.63 -8.71 -6.64
N ILE A 81 -0.16 -9.43 -5.61
CA ILE A 81 -0.05 -10.90 -5.64
C ILE A 81 -1.42 -11.54 -5.92
N LEU A 82 -2.47 -11.07 -5.24
CA LEU A 82 -3.84 -11.55 -5.45
C LEU A 82 -4.35 -11.26 -6.86
N SER A 83 -4.03 -10.09 -7.42
CA SER A 83 -4.38 -9.75 -8.81
C SER A 83 -3.76 -10.74 -9.79
N PHE A 84 -2.47 -11.04 -9.66
CA PHE A 84 -1.81 -12.04 -10.51
C PHE A 84 -2.41 -13.43 -10.31
N ALA A 85 -2.68 -13.84 -9.08
CA ALA A 85 -3.32 -15.13 -8.79
C ALA A 85 -4.69 -15.26 -9.47
N ILE A 86 -5.52 -14.22 -9.42
CA ILE A 86 -6.84 -14.21 -10.07
C ILE A 86 -6.71 -14.29 -11.59
N VAL A 87 -5.78 -13.53 -12.19
CA VAL A 87 -5.53 -13.58 -13.64
C VAL A 87 -5.06 -14.97 -14.06
N LEU A 88 -4.14 -15.59 -13.32
CA LEU A 88 -3.67 -16.94 -13.60
C LEU A 88 -4.78 -17.98 -13.49
N ILE A 89 -5.62 -17.93 -12.46
CA ILE A 89 -6.77 -18.83 -12.32
C ILE A 89 -7.73 -18.65 -13.51
N LYS A 90 -7.98 -17.41 -13.92
CA LYS A 90 -8.84 -17.12 -15.07
C LYS A 90 -8.24 -17.64 -16.38
N GLU A 91 -6.93 -17.50 -16.56
CA GLU A 91 -6.23 -17.98 -17.76
C GLU A 91 -6.18 -19.51 -17.80
N MET A 92 -5.86 -20.17 -16.68
CA MET A 92 -5.85 -21.63 -16.58
C MET A 92 -7.26 -22.23 -16.73
N SER A 93 -8.29 -21.55 -16.23
CA SER A 93 -9.69 -21.97 -16.42
C SER A 93 -10.20 -21.70 -17.84
N ASN A 94 -9.48 -20.89 -18.63
CA ASN A 94 -9.83 -20.63 -20.02
C ASN A 94 -9.26 -21.73 -20.91
N THR A 95 -10.04 -22.79 -21.13
CA THR A 95 -9.70 -23.89 -22.05
C THR A 95 -9.93 -23.54 -23.52
N THR A 96 -9.78 -22.27 -23.91
CA THR A 96 -9.90 -21.86 -25.31
C THR A 96 -8.65 -22.26 -26.06
N VAL A 97 -8.76 -23.32 -26.85
CA VAL A 97 -7.72 -23.76 -27.79
C VAL A 97 -7.57 -22.69 -28.88
N ARG A 98 -6.36 -22.11 -28.98
CA ARG A 98 -5.99 -21.11 -30.00
C ARG A 98 -4.85 -21.60 -30.90
N ASP A 99 -4.30 -22.78 -30.63
CA ASP A 99 -3.13 -23.29 -31.34
C ASP A 99 -3.55 -24.15 -32.54
N ASP A 100 -3.09 -23.74 -33.72
CA ASP A 100 -3.24 -24.48 -34.98
C ASP A 100 -2.61 -25.89 -34.88
N ASP A 101 -1.56 -26.03 -34.07
CA ASP A 101 -0.88 -27.30 -33.80
C ASP A 101 -1.78 -28.27 -33.02
N TYR A 102 -2.61 -27.77 -32.09
CA TYR A 102 -3.58 -28.62 -31.39
C TYR A 102 -4.64 -29.18 -32.36
N LEU A 103 -5.08 -28.37 -33.33
CA LEU A 103 -6.03 -28.81 -34.37
C LEU A 103 -5.44 -29.89 -35.28
N THR A 104 -4.14 -29.79 -35.58
CA THR A 104 -3.46 -30.73 -36.48
C THR A 104 -3.04 -32.00 -35.77
N GLU A 105 -2.41 -31.90 -34.60
CA GLU A 105 -1.83 -33.06 -33.89
C GLU A 105 -2.85 -33.80 -33.01
N THR A 106 -3.80 -33.09 -32.38
CA THR A 106 -4.77 -33.72 -31.48
C THR A 106 -6.07 -34.10 -32.20
N LEU A 107 -6.54 -33.25 -33.13
CA LEU A 107 -7.75 -33.51 -33.92
C LEU A 107 -7.49 -34.11 -35.31
N GLY A 108 -6.23 -34.18 -35.76
CA GLY A 108 -5.86 -34.76 -37.07
C GLY A 108 -6.31 -33.93 -38.27
N LEU A 109 -6.65 -32.66 -38.07
CA LEU A 109 -7.17 -31.80 -39.12
C LEU A 109 -6.01 -31.23 -39.96
N THR A 110 -6.10 -31.33 -41.28
CA THR A 110 -5.13 -30.68 -42.17
C THR A 110 -5.35 -29.17 -42.14
N ASN A 111 -4.34 -28.39 -41.77
CA ASN A 111 -4.39 -26.93 -41.79
C ASN A 111 -4.50 -26.41 -43.24
N LEU A 112 -5.61 -25.72 -43.56
CA LEU A 112 -5.91 -25.18 -44.89
C LEU A 112 -5.49 -23.70 -45.06
N GLY A 113 -4.82 -23.13 -44.06
CA GLY A 113 -4.44 -21.72 -44.00
C GLY A 113 -5.46 -20.86 -43.26
N GLN A 114 -5.04 -19.66 -42.86
CA GLN A 114 -5.87 -18.71 -42.10
C GLN A 114 -6.61 -17.75 -43.04
N ILE A 115 -7.92 -17.61 -42.87
CA ILE A 115 -8.76 -16.66 -43.62
C ILE A 115 -9.04 -15.45 -42.74
N ALA A 116 -8.53 -14.28 -43.12
CA ALA A 116 -8.79 -13.03 -42.42
C ALA A 116 -10.22 -12.55 -42.73
N HIS A 117 -11.09 -12.53 -41.71
CA HIS A 117 -12.41 -11.91 -41.82
C HIS A 117 -12.33 -10.43 -41.50
N PHE A 118 -12.49 -9.58 -42.53
CA PHE A 118 -12.64 -8.14 -42.35
C PHE A 118 -14.11 -7.78 -42.22
N HIS A 119 -14.52 -7.32 -41.03
CA HIS A 119 -15.87 -6.79 -40.84
C HIS A 119 -15.89 -5.33 -41.33
N VAL A 120 -16.38 -5.12 -42.54
CA VAL A 120 -16.62 -3.75 -43.05
C VAL A 120 -17.80 -3.18 -42.28
N ALA A 121 -17.55 -2.13 -41.50
CA ALA A 121 -18.60 -1.43 -40.78
C ALA A 121 -19.69 -0.98 -41.76
N SER A 122 -20.96 -1.22 -41.41
CA SER A 122 -22.12 -0.89 -42.25
C SER A 122 -22.27 0.60 -42.59
N SER A 123 -21.51 1.47 -41.92
CA SER A 123 -21.41 2.91 -42.17
C SER A 123 -20.32 3.31 -43.17
N PHE A 124 -19.54 2.36 -43.71
CA PHE A 124 -18.50 2.67 -44.69
C PHE A 124 -19.11 3.12 -46.02
N LYS A 125 -19.15 4.44 -46.25
CA LYS A 125 -19.56 5.04 -47.52
C LYS A 125 -18.33 5.41 -48.34
N ILE A 126 -18.15 4.73 -49.47
CA ILE A 126 -17.16 5.11 -50.49
C ILE A 126 -17.63 6.42 -51.13
N ASN A 127 -16.91 7.51 -50.87
CA ASN A 127 -17.16 8.79 -51.55
C ASN A 127 -16.48 8.77 -52.93
N SER A 128 -17.21 8.35 -53.97
CA SER A 128 -16.79 8.44 -55.37
C SER A 128 -16.98 9.87 -55.92
N GLY A 129 -16.30 10.82 -55.31
CA GLY A 129 -16.28 12.22 -55.76
C GLY A 129 -15.28 12.43 -56.90
N ARG A 130 -15.67 12.18 -58.15
CA ARG A 130 -15.03 12.80 -59.34
C ARG A 130 -15.93 12.71 -60.58
N LYS A 131 -16.91 13.62 -60.70
CA LYS A 131 -17.36 14.11 -62.01
C LYS A 131 -16.72 15.48 -62.24
N SER A 132 -15.53 15.48 -62.84
CA SER A 132 -14.92 16.69 -63.39
C SER A 132 -15.65 17.04 -64.67
N ASN A 133 -16.56 18.02 -64.57
CA ASN A 133 -17.23 18.62 -65.69
C ASN A 133 -16.26 19.58 -66.40
N LYS A 134 -15.76 19.20 -67.59
CA LYS A 134 -15.04 20.14 -68.45
C LYS A 134 -14.99 19.67 -69.90
N ARG A 135 -15.99 20.01 -70.72
CA ARG A 135 -15.79 20.32 -72.16
C ARG A 135 -16.74 21.42 -72.62
N ARG A 136 -16.14 22.58 -72.90
CA ARG A 136 -16.67 23.76 -73.62
C ARG A 136 -16.94 23.40 -75.08
N ARG A 137 -17.78 24.21 -75.75
CA ARG A 137 -17.82 24.60 -77.20
C ARG A 137 -19.25 24.50 -77.74
N VAL A 138 -19.82 25.43 -78.51
CA VAL A 138 -19.42 26.73 -79.11
C VAL A 138 -20.67 27.60 -79.06
#